data_AF-A0AAD5W1S2-F1
#
_entry.id   AF-A0AAD5W1S2-F1
#
_cell.length_a   1.000
_cell.length_b   1.000
_cell.length_c   1.000
_cell.angle_alpha   90.00
_cell.angle_beta   90.00
_cell.angle_gamma   90.00
#
_symmetry.space_group_name_H-M   'P 1'
#
loop_
_entity.id
_entity.type
_entity.pdbx_description
1 polymer ?
#
loop_
_entity_poly.entity_id
_entity_poly.type
_entity_poly.pdbx_seq_one_letter_code
_entity_poly.pdbx_strand_id
1 'polypeptide(L)'
;MPFVTPSSRDQWILGTHCSHYNSSDRSQARVRRIKDYMDNIGVNPLFAILELALDIPDYAMEHSCIRNLVQDATDMIIICNDLQSFELEHIRGDDFFNLVAVARKEQQTVLTKTFHGYPQRATFLARRCR
;
A
#
# COMPACT_ATOMS: atom_id res chain seq x y z
N MET A 1 -22.93 18.62 11.44
CA MET A 1 -21.92 17.60 11.09
C MET A 1 -20.98 17.46 12.27
N PRO A 2 -20.96 16.37 13.05
CA PRO A 2 -19.78 16.08 13.85
C PRO A 2 -18.74 15.50 12.88
N PHE A 3 -17.72 16.26 12.48
CA PHE A 3 -16.42 16.42 13.17
C PHE A 3 -15.74 15.07 13.35
N VAL A 4 -14.79 14.81 12.43
CA VAL A 4 -13.73 13.79 12.44
C VAL A 4 -13.65 13.03 13.76
N THR A 5 -13.97 11.73 13.73
CA THR A 5 -13.81 10.87 14.92
C THR A 5 -12.33 10.82 15.35
N PRO A 6 -12.02 10.52 16.62
CA PRO A 6 -10.64 10.31 17.05
C PRO A 6 -9.90 9.28 16.16
N SER A 7 -10.57 8.19 15.77
CA SER A 7 -10.04 7.19 14.82
C SER A 7 -9.66 7.81 13.48
N SER A 8 -10.61 8.52 12.86
CA SER A 8 -10.39 9.19 11.59
C SER A 8 -9.23 10.20 11.67
N ARG A 9 -9.15 10.99 12.74
CA ARG A 9 -8.08 11.98 12.94
C ARG A 9 -6.70 11.32 13.00
N ASP A 10 -6.58 10.22 13.73
CA ASP A 10 -5.31 9.50 13.88
C ASP A 10 -4.85 8.90 12.55
N GLN A 11 -5.77 8.40 11.73
CA GLN A 11 -5.46 7.87 10.39
C GLN A 11 -4.91 8.95 9.45
N TRP A 12 -5.43 10.19 9.51
CA TRP A 12 -4.89 11.34 8.77
C TRP A 12 -3.48 11.74 9.22
N ILE A 13 -3.25 11.73 10.54
CA ILE A 13 -1.93 12.04 11.12
C ILE A 13 -0.91 10.99 10.66
N LEU A 14 -1.26 9.70 10.76
CA LEU A 14 -0.40 8.59 10.33
C LEU A 14 -0.05 8.67 8.84
N GLY A 15 -1.02 8.97 7.97
CA GLY A 15 -0.76 9.14 6.53
C GLY A 15 0.21 10.30 6.23
N THR A 16 0.12 11.40 6.99
CA THR A 16 1.02 12.55 6.84
C THR A 16 2.44 12.21 7.29
N HIS A 17 2.59 11.53 8.43
CA HIS A 17 3.89 11.09 8.93
C HIS A 17 4.56 10.13 7.95
N CYS A 18 3.82 9.15 7.43
CA CYS A 18 4.31 8.26 6.39
C CYS A 18 4.83 9.03 5.16
N SER A 19 4.05 9.98 4.65
CA SER A 19 4.45 10.76 3.46
C SER A 19 5.74 11.55 3.68
N HIS A 20 5.88 12.16 4.86
CA HIS A 20 7.11 12.85 5.26
C HIS A 20 8.30 11.89 5.40
N TYR A 21 8.05 10.70 5.93
CA TYR A 21 9.09 9.69 6.13
C TYR A 21 9.58 9.11 4.79
N ASN A 22 8.66 8.90 3.85
CA ASN A 22 9.00 8.46 2.49
C ASN A 22 9.76 9.53 1.72
N SER A 23 9.38 10.81 1.82
CA SER A 23 10.11 11.90 1.16
C SER A 23 11.53 12.08 1.70
N SER A 24 11.72 11.90 3.01
CA SER A 24 13.05 11.88 3.63
C SER A 24 13.92 10.76 3.07
N ASP A 25 13.39 9.54 2.99
CA ASP A 25 14.14 8.42 2.41
C ASP A 25 14.45 8.64 0.92
N ARG A 26 13.53 9.27 0.15
CA ARG A 26 13.80 9.66 -1.24
C ARG A 26 14.99 10.59 -1.34
N SER A 27 15.05 11.60 -0.47
CA SER A 27 16.14 12.57 -0.45
C SER A 27 17.51 11.94 -0.10
N GLN A 28 17.49 10.80 0.60
CA GLN A 28 18.70 10.08 1.04
C GLN A 28 19.00 8.82 0.21
N ALA A 29 18.21 8.54 -0.85
CA ALA A 29 18.29 7.31 -1.65
C ALA A 29 18.30 6.02 -0.79
N ARG A 30 17.59 6.04 0.35
CA ARG A 30 17.58 4.94 1.30
C ARG A 30 16.58 3.88 0.84
N VAL A 31 17.06 2.67 0.58
CA VAL A 31 16.21 1.51 0.33
C VAL A 31 16.03 0.73 1.63
N ARG A 32 14.77 0.55 2.05
CA ARG A 32 14.39 -0.14 3.28
C ARG A 32 14.33 -1.65 3.12
N ARG A 33 14.12 -2.33 4.25
CA ARG A 33 13.70 -3.71 4.25
C ARG A 33 12.20 -3.86 3.99
N ILE A 34 11.75 -5.00 3.49
CA ILE A 34 10.32 -5.23 3.16
C ILE A 34 9.41 -4.91 4.36
N LYS A 35 9.77 -5.36 5.56
CA LYS A 35 8.98 -5.10 6.78
C LYS A 35 8.87 -3.60 7.07
N ASP A 36 10.01 -2.90 7.04
CA ASP A 36 10.09 -1.47 7.33
C ASP A 36 9.43 -0.62 6.22
N TYR A 37 9.25 -1.18 5.02
CA TYR A 37 8.54 -0.59 3.89
C TYR A 37 7.02 -0.64 4.09
N MET A 38 6.47 -1.81 4.42
CA MET A 38 5.02 -2.00 4.62
C MET A 38 4.45 -1.16 5.77
N ASP A 39 5.23 -0.95 6.83
CA ASP A 39 4.81 -0.18 8.00
C ASP A 39 4.70 1.34 7.74
N ASN A 40 5.15 1.84 6.57
CA ASN A 40 5.30 3.26 6.29
C ASN A 40 4.66 3.66 4.96
N ILE A 41 3.40 3.26 4.73
CA ILE A 41 2.66 3.64 3.51
C ILE A 41 1.30 4.27 3.84
N GLY A 42 0.98 5.34 3.09
CA GLY A 42 -0.03 6.33 3.43
C GLY A 42 -1.45 5.96 3.03
N VAL A 43 -1.84 4.68 3.13
CA VAL A 43 -3.18 4.21 2.77
C VAL A 43 -4.20 4.58 3.85
N ASN A 44 -3.77 4.74 5.11
CA ASN A 44 -4.62 4.98 6.28
C ASN A 44 -5.70 6.08 6.11
N PRO A 45 -5.43 7.25 5.51
CA PRO A 45 -6.45 8.28 5.30
C PRO A 45 -7.66 7.84 4.47
N LEU A 46 -7.54 6.80 3.63
CA LEU A 46 -8.66 6.27 2.85
C LEU A 46 -9.71 5.60 3.76
N PHE A 47 -9.28 4.98 4.85
CA PHE A 47 -10.19 4.36 5.81
C PHE A 47 -10.97 5.40 6.61
N ALA A 48 -10.38 6.57 6.89
CA ALA A 48 -11.08 7.67 7.56
C ALA A 48 -12.22 8.23 6.69
N ILE A 49 -12.01 8.28 5.37
CA ILE A 49 -13.07 8.66 4.42
C ILE A 49 -14.15 7.58 4.38
N LEU A 50 -13.77 6.30 4.41
CA LEU A 50 -14.71 5.17 4.40
C LEU A 50 -15.57 5.13 5.67
N GLU A 51 -14.95 5.35 6.84
CA GLU A 51 -15.63 5.48 8.14
C GLU A 51 -16.72 6.55 8.06
N LEU A 52 -16.38 7.74 7.54
CA LEU A 52 -17.30 8.85 7.41
C LEU A 52 -18.42 8.58 6.39
N ALA A 53 -18.10 7.94 5.27
CA ALA A 53 -19.06 7.66 4.21
C ALA A 53 -20.08 6.57 4.60
N LEU A 54 -19.68 5.64 5.45
CA LEU A 54 -20.50 4.50 5.89
C LEU A 54 -21.08 4.68 7.31
N ASP A 55 -20.80 5.82 7.96
CA ASP A 55 -21.21 6.12 9.34
C ASP A 55 -20.81 5.01 10.33
N ILE A 56 -19.58 4.50 10.19
CA ILE A 56 -19.06 3.41 11.02
C ILE A 56 -18.64 3.99 12.38
N PRO A 57 -19.15 3.48 13.50
CA PRO A 57 -18.78 3.98 14.82
C PRO A 57 -17.39 3.51 15.24
N ASP A 58 -16.68 4.32 16.04
CA ASP A 58 -15.29 4.05 16.47
C ASP A 58 -15.11 2.68 17.13
N TYR A 59 -16.07 2.25 17.98
CA TYR A 59 -15.98 0.95 18.65
C TYR A 59 -15.96 -0.23 17.67
N ALA A 60 -16.56 -0.09 16.48
CA ALA A 60 -16.51 -1.10 15.44
C ALA A 60 -15.13 -1.09 14.77
N MET A 61 -14.60 0.09 14.44
CA MET A 61 -13.25 0.22 13.86
C MET A 61 -12.13 -0.25 14.78
N GLU A 62 -12.32 -0.11 16.10
CA GLU A 62 -11.39 -0.58 17.11
C GLU A 62 -11.44 -2.10 17.32
N HIS A 63 -12.48 -2.78 16.84
CA HIS A 63 -12.63 -4.22 16.99
C HIS A 63 -11.47 -4.95 16.28
N SER A 64 -10.82 -5.89 16.97
CA SER A 64 -9.61 -6.56 16.47
C SER A 64 -9.75 -7.18 15.09
N CYS A 65 -10.90 -7.79 14.80
CA CYS A 65 -11.21 -8.33 13.48
C CYS A 65 -11.19 -7.25 12.37
N ILE A 66 -11.77 -6.08 12.65
CA ILE A 66 -11.81 -4.97 11.68
C ILE A 66 -10.43 -4.35 11.54
N ARG A 67 -9.67 -4.20 12.62
CA ARG A 67 -8.26 -3.75 12.57
C ARG A 67 -7.38 -4.66 11.71
N ASN A 68 -7.51 -5.97 11.88
CA ASN A 68 -6.77 -6.94 11.06
C ASN A 68 -7.19 -6.86 9.60
N LEU A 69 -8.50 -6.73 9.33
CA LEU A 69 -9.00 -6.57 7.96
C LEU A 69 -8.48 -5.28 7.29
N VAL A 70 -8.43 -4.17 8.04
CA VAL A 70 -7.86 -2.90 7.56
C VAL A 70 -6.38 -3.06 7.23
N GLN A 71 -5.62 -3.78 8.07
CA GLN A 71 -4.22 -4.09 7.79
C GLN A 71 -4.07 -4.94 6.53
N ASP A 72 -4.81 -6.05 6.42
CA ASP A 72 -4.76 -6.94 5.25
C ASP A 72 -5.15 -6.20 3.96
N ALA A 73 -6.19 -5.37 4.01
CA ALA A 73 -6.61 -4.54 2.90
C ALA A 73 -5.54 -3.51 2.51
N THR A 74 -4.88 -2.91 3.51
CA THR A 74 -3.76 -1.98 3.30
C THR A 74 -2.61 -2.67 2.57
N ASP A 75 -2.18 -3.83 3.06
CA ASP A 75 -1.11 -4.63 2.45
C ASP A 75 -1.46 -4.99 0.99
N MET A 76 -2.71 -5.42 0.74
CA MET A 76 -3.17 -5.72 -0.62
C MET A 76 -3.15 -4.51 -1.55
N ILE A 77 -3.59 -3.34 -1.08
CA ILE A 77 -3.59 -2.10 -1.86
C ILE A 77 -2.16 -1.72 -2.25
N ILE A 78 -1.24 -1.79 -1.29
CA ILE A 78 0.18 -1.49 -1.49
C ILE A 78 0.78 -2.42 -2.54
N ILE A 79 0.65 -3.74 -2.33
CA ILE A 79 1.22 -4.74 -3.22
C ILE A 79 0.68 -4.56 -4.65
N CYS A 80 -0.64 -4.35 -4.79
CA CYS A 80 -1.24 -4.15 -6.10
C CYS A 80 -0.74 -2.86 -6.76
N ASN A 81 -0.67 -1.75 -6.02
CA ASN A 81 -0.21 -0.47 -6.55
C ASN A 81 1.21 -0.59 -7.10
N ASP A 82 2.13 -1.10 -6.29
CA ASP A 82 3.54 -1.24 -6.63
C ASP A 82 3.76 -2.21 -7.79
N LEU A 83 3.06 -3.35 -7.81
CA LEU A 83 3.15 -4.29 -8.91
C LEU A 83 2.68 -3.67 -10.23
N GLN A 84 1.65 -2.82 -10.20
CA GLN A 84 1.11 -2.18 -11.39
C GLN A 84 1.94 -0.98 -11.84
N SER A 85 2.52 -0.22 -10.92
CA SER A 85 3.31 0.96 -11.22
C SER A 85 4.79 0.66 -11.54
N PHE A 86 5.29 -0.51 -11.12
CA PHE A 86 6.72 -0.84 -11.17
C PHE A 86 7.37 -0.63 -12.53
N GLU A 87 6.74 -1.07 -13.62
CA GLU A 87 7.34 -0.95 -14.96
C GLU A 87 7.59 0.51 -15.34
N LEU A 88 6.61 1.39 -15.06
CA LEU A 88 6.72 2.81 -15.36
C LEU A 88 7.73 3.51 -14.45
N GLU A 89 7.75 3.16 -13.16
CA GLU A 89 8.70 3.71 -12.19
C GLU A 89 10.14 3.27 -12.49
N HIS A 90 10.33 2.01 -12.90
CA HIS A 90 11.63 1.47 -13.28
C HIS A 90 12.20 2.15 -14.53
N ILE A 91 11.37 2.35 -15.56
CA ILE A 91 11.77 3.06 -16.78
C ILE A 91 12.17 4.52 -16.48
N ARG A 92 11.53 5.15 -15.48
CA ARG A 92 11.82 6.53 -15.05
C ARG A 92 12.99 6.63 -14.06
N GLY A 93 13.47 5.50 -13.54
CA GLY A 93 14.49 5.48 -12.49
C GLY A 93 13.99 5.99 -11.13
N ASP A 94 12.69 5.88 -10.85
CA ASP A 94 12.06 6.22 -9.55
C ASP A 94 11.51 4.97 -8.85
N ASP A 95 12.03 3.77 -9.17
CA ASP A 95 11.58 2.51 -8.56
C ASP A 95 12.17 2.24 -7.17
N PHE A 96 13.04 3.11 -6.66
CA PHE A 96 13.65 2.97 -5.32
C PHE A 96 12.63 2.88 -4.18
N PHE A 97 11.42 3.39 -4.40
CA PHE A 97 10.30 3.39 -3.47
C PHE A 97 9.18 2.43 -3.86
N ASN A 98 9.53 1.36 -4.56
CA ASN A 98 8.62 0.30 -4.96
C ASN A 98 8.99 -1.03 -4.29
N LEU A 99 8.02 -1.74 -3.74
CA LEU A 99 8.19 -3.04 -3.08
C LEU A 99 8.92 -4.04 -3.97
N VAL A 100 8.69 -4.01 -5.29
CA VAL A 100 9.35 -4.92 -6.25
C VAL A 100 10.86 -4.66 -6.31
N ALA A 101 11.29 -3.40 -6.25
CA ALA A 101 12.71 -3.04 -6.21
C ALA A 101 13.34 -3.39 -4.86
N VAL A 102 12.61 -3.14 -3.76
CA VAL A 102 13.03 -3.54 -2.41
C VAL A 102 13.23 -5.05 -2.32
N ALA A 103 12.25 -5.83 -2.79
CA ALA A 103 12.32 -7.29 -2.82
C ALA A 103 13.48 -7.80 -3.69
N ARG A 104 13.72 -7.18 -4.85
CA ARG A 104 14.88 -7.50 -5.70
C ARG A 104 16.20 -7.29 -4.96
N LYS A 105 16.33 -6.20 -4.19
CA LYS A 105 17.54 -5.90 -3.42
C LYS A 105 17.74 -6.89 -2.27
N GLU A 106 16.68 -7.24 -1.55
CA GLU A 106 16.75 -8.17 -0.42
C GLU A 106 16.99 -9.62 -0.85
N GLN A 107 16.34 -10.07 -1.93
CA GLN A 107 16.36 -11.48 -2.35
C GLN A 107 17.43 -11.80 -3.41
N GLN A 108 18.18 -10.81 -3.91
CA GLN A 108 19.18 -10.95 -4.99
C GLN A 108 18.64 -11.64 -6.26
N THR A 109 17.33 -11.57 -6.52
CA THR A 109 16.66 -12.31 -7.60
C THR A 109 16.37 -11.45 -8.84
N VAL A 110 16.70 -11.96 -10.02
CA VAL A 110 16.40 -11.32 -11.32
C VAL A 110 14.96 -11.62 -11.75
N LEU A 111 14.10 -10.60 -11.83
CA LEU A 111 12.66 -10.72 -12.12
C LEU A 111 12.29 -11.00 -13.59
N THR A 112 13.25 -11.02 -14.51
CA THR A 112 12.97 -11.19 -15.94
C THR A 112 12.33 -12.54 -16.30
N LYS A 113 12.36 -13.54 -15.41
CA LYS A 113 11.70 -14.84 -15.64
C LYS A 113 10.26 -14.93 -15.13
N THR A 114 9.80 -14.03 -14.27
CA THR A 114 8.49 -14.19 -13.60
C THR A 114 7.35 -13.40 -14.27
N PHE A 115 7.67 -12.29 -14.96
CA PHE A 115 6.68 -11.30 -15.38
C PHE A 115 6.12 -11.42 -16.81
N HIS A 116 6.74 -12.20 -17.70
CA HIS A 116 6.24 -12.35 -19.08
C HIS A 116 4.90 -13.13 -19.18
N GLY A 117 4.37 -13.64 -18.05
CA GLY A 117 3.13 -14.44 -18.00
C GLY A 117 1.92 -13.79 -17.31
N TYR A 118 2.05 -12.61 -16.70
CA TYR A 118 0.96 -12.01 -15.91
C TYR A 118 -0.19 -11.35 -16.71
N PRO A 119 0.03 -10.66 -17.87
CA PRO A 119 -1.08 -10.09 -18.62
C PRO A 119 -2.02 -11.17 -19.23
N GLN A 120 -1.60 -12.43 -19.26
CA GLN A 120 -2.40 -13.54 -19.80
C GLN A 120 -3.33 -14.19 -18.75
N ARG A 121 -3.03 -14.07 -17.44
CA ARG A 121 -3.83 -14.71 -16.36
C ARG A 121 -4.92 -13.82 -15.76
N ALA A 122 -4.74 -12.50 -15.71
CA ALA A 122 -5.80 -11.59 -15.27
C ALA A 122 -7.04 -11.66 -16.19
N THR A 123 -6.81 -11.85 -17.49
CA THR A 123 -7.87 -12.05 -18.50
C THR A 123 -8.61 -13.40 -18.34
N PHE A 124 -7.99 -14.40 -17.71
CA PHE A 124 -8.60 -15.72 -17.50
C PHE A 124 -9.60 -15.73 -16.32
N LEU A 125 -9.35 -14.96 -15.26
CA LEU A 125 -10.29 -14.82 -14.14
C LEU A 125 -11.50 -13.95 -14.50
N ALA A 126 -11.32 -12.90 -15.31
CA ALA A 126 -12.41 -12.03 -15.76
C ALA A 126 -13.43 -12.72 -16.70
N ARG A 127 -13.06 -13.85 -17.33
CA ARG A 127 -13.94 -14.62 -18.24
C ARG A 127 -14.71 -15.76 -17.58
N ARG A 128 -14.47 -16.03 -16.29
CA ARG A 128 -15.14 -17.13 -15.55
C ARG A 128 -16.39 -16.69 -14.78
N CYS A 129 -16.70 -15.39 -14.81
CA CYS A 129 -17.91 -14.80 -14.21
C CYS A 129 -18.93 -14.35 -15.28
N ARG A 130 -19.05 -15.10 -16.39
CA ARG A 130 -20.20 -15.02 -17.30
C ARG A 130 -20.84 -16.39 -17.41
#